data_AF-A0A538B710-F1
#
_entry.id   AF-A0A538B710-F1
#
_cell.length_a   1.000
_cell.length_b   1.000
_cell.length_c   1.000
_cell.angle_alpha   90.00
_cell.angle_beta   90.00
_cell.angle_gamma   90.00
#
_symmetry.space_group_name_H-M   'P 1'
#
loop_
_entity.id
_entity.type
_entity.pdbx_description
1 polymer ?
#
loop_
_entity_poly.entity_id
_entity_poly.type
_entity_poly.pdbx_seq_one_letter_code
_entity_poly.pdbx_strand_id
1 'polypeptide(L)'
;MAPGHRLPSRRGRVAFGPVTTSTQRFGTGKRESHDSSDFYKRFEAVEFSDDRTVNDAPGVDRIWCHTAEDMVELPDNSVALMVTSPPYHAGKDYDTDATFDEYLSLLGRVFAETHRVLEPGGRAVVNVANLGRKPYVPLASLITVMMTERLGYFMRGEVIWRKSRGM
;
A
#
# COMPACT_ATOMS: atom_id res chain seq x y z
N MET A 1 -29.42 5.85 67.97
CA MET A 1 -28.85 7.10 67.42
C MET A 1 -27.87 6.72 66.32
N ALA A 2 -28.14 7.12 65.08
CA ALA A 2 -27.24 6.96 63.94
C ALA A 2 -26.40 8.24 63.76
N PRO A 3 -25.24 8.13 63.09
CA PRO A 3 -24.78 9.22 62.24
C PRO A 3 -24.42 8.73 60.81
N GLY A 4 -25.20 9.23 59.85
CA GLY A 4 -24.71 9.93 58.66
C GLY A 4 -23.89 9.18 57.61
N HIS A 5 -24.58 8.67 56.58
CA HIS A 5 -24.02 8.47 55.25
C HIS A 5 -23.49 9.79 54.65
N ARG A 6 -22.26 9.78 54.13
CA ARG A 6 -21.82 10.67 53.05
C ARG A 6 -21.05 9.87 52.00
N LEU A 7 -21.61 9.79 50.80
CA LEU A 7 -20.91 9.30 49.60
C LEU A 7 -19.90 10.37 49.15
N PRO A 8 -18.64 10.02 48.83
CA PRO A 8 -17.72 10.96 48.21
C PRO A 8 -18.13 11.19 46.75
N SER A 9 -18.56 12.41 46.44
CA SER A 9 -18.71 12.89 45.08
C SER A 9 -17.32 13.20 44.50
N ARG A 10 -16.85 12.32 43.61
CA ARG A 10 -15.77 12.65 42.67
C ARG A 10 -16.30 12.45 41.27
N ARG A 11 -16.86 13.53 40.69
CA ARG A 11 -16.98 13.67 39.24
C ARG A 11 -15.56 13.69 38.68
N GLY A 12 -15.09 12.54 38.21
CA GLY A 12 -13.92 12.49 37.33
C GLY A 12 -14.22 13.33 36.10
N ARG A 13 -13.37 14.33 35.83
CA ARG A 13 -13.37 15.03 34.55
C ARG A 13 -13.16 13.98 33.46
N VAL A 14 -14.16 13.77 32.60
CA VAL A 14 -13.92 13.17 31.29
C VAL A 14 -12.96 14.11 30.58
N ALA A 15 -11.73 13.66 30.37
CA ALA A 15 -10.81 14.36 29.50
C ALA A 15 -11.39 14.25 28.08
N PHE A 16 -12.00 15.33 27.59
CA PHE A 16 -12.30 15.43 26.17
C PHE A 16 -10.95 15.39 25.46
N GLY A 17 -10.74 14.36 24.64
CA GLY A 17 -9.68 14.39 23.65
C GLY A 17 -9.80 15.64 22.78
N PRO A 18 -8.75 15.99 22.01
CA PRO A 18 -8.78 17.18 21.15
C PRO A 18 -10.08 17.20 20.34
N VAL A 19 -10.79 18.32 20.39
CA VAL A 19 -12.05 18.51 19.65
C VAL A 19 -11.74 18.33 18.17
N THR A 20 -12.22 17.23 17.58
CA THR A 20 -12.09 16.97 16.16
C THR A 20 -13.29 17.55 15.42
N THR A 21 -13.05 18.28 14.35
CA THR A 21 -14.11 18.72 13.44
C THR A 21 -14.68 17.54 12.68
N SER A 22 -15.96 17.56 12.30
CA SER A 22 -16.60 16.53 11.46
C SER A 22 -17.03 17.11 10.11
N THR A 23 -17.28 16.24 9.12
CA THR A 23 -17.58 16.64 7.74
C THR A 23 -18.85 17.49 7.67
N GLN A 24 -18.72 18.72 7.16
CA GLN A 24 -19.88 19.60 6.92
C GLN A 24 -20.63 19.19 5.64
N ARG A 25 -21.93 19.49 5.58
CA ARG A 25 -22.75 19.25 4.38
C ARG A 25 -22.34 20.14 3.20
N PHE A 26 -21.65 21.27 3.44
CA PHE A 26 -21.18 22.21 2.42
C PHE A 26 -20.07 23.13 2.99
N GLY A 27 -19.14 23.59 2.14
CA GLY A 27 -18.06 24.53 2.50
C GLY A 27 -16.75 23.88 3.00
N THR A 28 -15.70 24.69 3.17
CA THR A 28 -14.41 24.27 3.75
C THR A 28 -14.31 24.72 5.21
N GLY A 29 -14.22 23.77 6.15
CA GLY A 29 -13.99 24.04 7.56
C GLY A 29 -12.57 24.55 7.87
N LYS A 30 -12.37 25.07 9.09
CA LYS A 30 -11.05 25.50 9.60
C LYS A 30 -10.07 24.31 9.63
N ARG A 31 -8.77 24.59 9.46
CA ARG A 31 -7.68 23.59 9.52
C ARG A 31 -7.46 23.11 10.96
N GLU A 32 -8.33 22.23 11.43
CA GLU A 32 -8.28 21.56 12.72
C GLU A 32 -8.25 20.04 12.49
N SER A 33 -7.91 19.25 13.52
CA SER A 33 -7.97 17.79 13.45
C SER A 33 -9.37 17.36 13.01
N HIS A 34 -9.48 16.54 11.96
CA HIS A 34 -10.76 16.18 11.31
C HIS A 34 -11.08 14.70 11.50
N ASP A 35 -12.20 14.40 12.14
CA ASP A 35 -12.74 13.05 12.20
C ASP A 35 -13.38 12.70 10.85
N SER A 36 -12.75 11.77 10.13
CA SER A 36 -13.17 11.30 8.81
C SER A 36 -13.99 10.01 8.85
N SER A 37 -14.42 9.56 10.04
CA SER A 37 -15.12 8.28 10.20
C SER A 37 -16.37 8.16 9.33
N ASP A 38 -17.19 9.22 9.23
CA ASP A 38 -18.42 9.22 8.42
C ASP A 38 -18.17 9.20 6.91
N PHE A 39 -16.97 9.61 6.47
CA PHE A 39 -16.56 9.43 5.08
C PHE A 39 -16.24 7.95 4.81
N TYR A 40 -15.44 7.31 5.67
CA TYR A 40 -15.04 5.92 5.49
C TYR A 40 -16.18 4.91 5.66
N LYS A 41 -17.19 5.22 6.50
CA LYS A 41 -18.43 4.41 6.61
C LYS A 41 -19.21 4.26 5.31
N ARG A 42 -18.91 5.05 4.27
CA ARG A 42 -19.56 4.97 2.95
C ARG A 42 -18.99 3.88 2.06
N PHE A 43 -17.82 3.35 2.41
CA PHE A 43 -17.14 2.29 1.68
C PHE A 43 -17.28 0.99 2.45
N GLU A 44 -17.23 -0.13 1.74
CA GLU A 44 -17.14 -1.44 2.40
C GLU A 44 -15.89 -1.48 3.28
N ALA A 45 -16.04 -2.05 4.47
CA ALA A 45 -14.92 -2.21 5.37
C ALA A 45 -13.93 -3.18 4.73
N VAL A 46 -12.73 -2.69 4.46
CA VAL A 46 -11.60 -3.53 4.07
C VAL A 46 -11.22 -4.37 5.29
N GLU A 47 -11.15 -5.69 5.11
CA GLU A 47 -10.60 -6.58 6.13
C GLU A 47 -9.08 -6.42 6.16
N PHE A 48 -8.55 -6.02 7.30
CA PHE A 48 -7.12 -5.98 7.55
C PHE A 48 -6.71 -7.24 8.30
N SER A 49 -5.56 -7.81 7.92
CA SER A 49 -4.96 -8.89 8.70
C SER A 49 -4.45 -8.35 10.04
N ASP A 50 -4.72 -9.10 11.12
CA ASP A 50 -4.12 -8.90 12.43
C ASP A 50 -2.76 -9.65 12.57
N ASP A 51 -2.29 -10.29 11.50
CA ASP A 51 -0.98 -10.94 11.46
C ASP A 51 0.13 -9.93 11.75
N ARG A 52 1.06 -10.33 12.60
CA ARG A 52 2.26 -9.57 12.98
C ARG A 52 3.51 -10.42 12.89
N THR A 53 3.42 -11.57 12.22
CA THR A 53 4.54 -12.48 12.01
C THR A 53 5.55 -11.79 11.11
N VAL A 54 6.79 -11.69 11.59
CA VAL A 54 7.92 -11.22 10.80
C VAL A 54 9.00 -12.29 10.91
N ASN A 55 9.38 -12.86 9.77
CA ASN A 55 10.41 -13.90 9.68
C ASN A 55 11.76 -13.28 9.31
N ASP A 56 12.84 -13.93 9.72
CA ASP A 56 14.19 -13.48 9.37
C ASP A 56 14.52 -13.81 7.91
N ALA A 57 14.98 -12.80 7.16
CA ALA A 57 15.54 -13.01 5.82
C ALA A 57 16.96 -13.60 5.91
N PRO A 58 17.37 -14.50 4.99
CA PRO A 58 18.69 -15.11 5.04
C PRO A 58 19.81 -14.15 4.62
N GLY A 59 20.54 -13.67 5.61
CA GLY A 59 21.73 -12.85 5.41
C GLY A 59 21.43 -11.45 4.90
N VAL A 60 22.50 -10.69 4.66
CA VAL A 60 22.46 -9.32 4.13
C VAL A 60 23.27 -9.26 2.84
N ASP A 61 22.95 -8.29 1.98
CA ASP A 61 23.70 -7.99 0.76
C ASP A 61 23.88 -9.19 -0.18
N ARG A 62 22.80 -9.96 -0.38
CA ARG A 62 22.77 -11.10 -1.29
C ARG A 62 22.17 -10.72 -2.64
N ILE A 63 22.73 -11.28 -3.71
CA ILE A 63 22.21 -11.16 -5.07
C ILE A 63 21.89 -12.56 -5.56
N TRP A 64 20.63 -12.76 -5.92
CA TRP A 64 20.15 -14.00 -6.54
C TRP A 64 19.89 -13.74 -8.02
N CYS A 65 20.52 -14.55 -8.87
CA CYS A 65 20.52 -14.36 -10.32
C CYS A 65 19.52 -15.30 -11.02
N HIS A 66 18.24 -15.13 -10.74
CA HIS A 66 17.14 -15.84 -11.39
C HIS A 66 15.89 -14.95 -11.50
N THR A 67 14.79 -15.53 -11.97
CA THR A 67 13.51 -14.83 -12.08
C THR A 67 12.99 -14.42 -10.70
N ALA A 68 12.40 -13.22 -10.61
CA ALA A 68 11.71 -12.74 -9.42
C ALA A 68 10.30 -13.34 -9.26
N GLU A 69 9.89 -14.24 -10.16
CA GLU A 69 8.63 -15.00 -10.06
C GLU A 69 8.70 -16.08 -8.97
N ASP A 70 9.91 -16.44 -8.54
CA ASP A 70 10.18 -17.41 -7.49
C ASP A 70 11.31 -16.86 -6.63
N MET A 71 11.02 -16.52 -5.37
CA MET A 71 11.96 -16.02 -4.37
C MET A 71 12.08 -17.05 -3.25
N VAL A 72 12.32 -18.32 -3.60
CA VAL A 72 12.42 -19.46 -2.67
C VAL A 72 13.38 -19.23 -1.50
N GLU A 73 14.40 -18.39 -1.68
CA GLU A 73 15.34 -18.04 -0.63
C GLU A 73 14.71 -17.18 0.47
N LEU A 74 13.66 -16.42 0.15
CA LEU A 74 12.98 -15.53 1.09
C LEU A 74 11.77 -16.23 1.72
N PRO A 75 11.74 -16.38 3.05
CA PRO A 75 10.54 -16.83 3.75
C PRO A 75 9.37 -15.87 3.55
N ASP A 76 8.15 -16.36 3.77
CA ASP A 76 6.97 -15.51 3.88
C ASP A 76 7.21 -14.43 4.95
N ASN A 77 6.61 -13.26 4.80
CA ASN A 77 6.66 -12.19 5.80
C ASN A 77 8.08 -11.80 6.27
N SER A 78 9.07 -11.76 5.39
CA SER A 78 10.48 -11.50 5.73
C SER A 78 11.05 -10.18 5.18
N VAL A 79 10.26 -9.47 4.36
CA VAL A 79 10.70 -8.26 3.66
C VAL A 79 9.84 -7.07 4.08
N ALA A 80 10.47 -6.00 4.58
CA ALA A 80 9.77 -4.77 4.96
C ALA A 80 9.42 -3.86 3.76
N LEU A 81 10.26 -3.85 2.72
CA LEU A 81 10.14 -2.96 1.57
C LEU A 81 10.60 -3.64 0.29
N MET A 82 9.71 -3.74 -0.69
CA MET A 82 10.03 -4.07 -2.07
C MET A 82 10.06 -2.78 -2.91
N VAL A 83 11.11 -2.61 -3.71
CA VAL A 83 11.21 -1.54 -4.72
C VAL A 83 11.54 -2.18 -6.06
N THR A 84 10.77 -1.85 -7.09
CA THR A 84 11.02 -2.38 -8.43
C THR A 84 10.72 -1.36 -9.51
N SER A 85 11.46 -1.49 -10.62
CA SER A 85 11.18 -0.84 -11.89
C SER A 85 11.17 -1.93 -12.96
N PRO A 86 10.05 -2.65 -13.13
CA PRO A 86 10.03 -3.82 -13.98
C PRO A 86 10.31 -3.45 -15.45
N PRO A 87 10.64 -4.42 -16.32
CA PRO A 87 10.64 -4.21 -17.77
C PRO A 87 9.35 -3.50 -18.20
N TYR A 88 9.41 -2.63 -19.20
CA TYR A 88 8.27 -1.79 -19.56
C TYR A 88 7.59 -2.21 -20.86
N HIS A 89 7.98 -3.33 -21.47
CA HIS A 89 7.41 -3.78 -22.74
C HIS A 89 7.40 -2.63 -23.77
N ALA A 90 8.50 -1.87 -23.79
CA ALA A 90 8.65 -0.63 -24.54
C ALA A 90 9.52 -0.83 -25.80
N GLY A 91 9.90 -2.07 -26.11
CA GLY A 91 10.79 -2.43 -27.21
C GLY A 91 12.24 -2.04 -26.97
N LYS A 92 12.69 -2.00 -25.71
CA LYS A 92 14.10 -1.76 -25.37
C LYS A 92 14.89 -3.07 -25.38
N ASP A 93 16.22 -2.98 -25.36
CA ASP A 93 17.14 -4.12 -25.42
C ASP A 93 16.95 -5.17 -24.31
N TYR A 94 16.25 -4.82 -23.23
CA TYR A 94 15.91 -5.73 -22.12
C TYR A 94 14.49 -6.32 -22.22
N ASP A 95 13.68 -5.88 -23.19
CA ASP A 95 12.36 -6.44 -23.42
C ASP A 95 12.47 -7.73 -24.24
N THR A 96 11.57 -8.67 -23.99
CA THR A 96 11.48 -9.94 -24.71
C THR A 96 10.48 -9.84 -25.86
N ASP A 97 10.46 -10.83 -26.75
CA ASP A 97 9.43 -11.00 -27.80
C ASP A 97 8.04 -11.40 -27.23
N ALA A 98 7.83 -11.24 -25.92
CA ALA A 98 6.56 -11.53 -25.28
C ALA A 98 5.45 -10.63 -25.86
N THR A 99 4.23 -11.10 -25.76
CA THR A 99 3.01 -10.30 -25.94
C THR A 99 2.74 -9.44 -24.71
N PHE A 100 1.88 -8.42 -24.85
CA PHE A 100 1.52 -7.55 -23.73
C PHE A 100 0.82 -8.32 -22.60
N ASP A 101 0.00 -9.32 -22.93
CA ASP A 101 -0.69 -10.16 -21.95
C ASP A 101 0.29 -11.08 -21.20
N GLU A 102 1.31 -11.62 -21.89
CA GLU A 102 2.38 -12.39 -21.25
C GLU A 102 3.21 -11.52 -20.30
N TYR A 103 3.48 -10.27 -20.69
CA TYR A 103 4.13 -9.28 -19.83
C TYR A 103 3.29 -8.97 -18.57
N LEU A 104 1.99 -8.70 -18.71
CA LEU A 104 1.12 -8.49 -17.56
C LEU A 104 1.03 -9.75 -16.67
N SER A 105 1.06 -10.93 -17.27
CA SER A 105 1.07 -12.20 -16.54
C SER A 105 2.37 -12.40 -15.75
N LEU A 106 3.52 -12.03 -16.32
CA LEU A 106 4.81 -11.98 -15.62
C LEU A 106 4.73 -11.06 -14.41
N LEU A 107 4.25 -9.82 -14.58
CA LEU A 107 4.08 -8.89 -13.47
C LEU A 107 3.18 -9.45 -12.37
N GLY A 108 2.06 -10.08 -12.76
CA GLY A 108 1.14 -10.70 -11.82
C GLY A 108 1.82 -11.75 -10.94
N ARG A 109 2.66 -12.61 -11.53
CA ARG A 109 3.41 -13.63 -10.79
C ARG A 109 4.46 -13.01 -9.87
N VAL A 110 5.23 -12.04 -10.35
CA VAL A 110 6.23 -11.32 -9.53
C VAL A 110 5.58 -10.58 -8.36
N PHE A 111 4.44 -9.92 -8.58
CA PHE A 111 3.75 -9.19 -7.52
C PHE A 111 3.04 -10.11 -6.52
N ALA A 112 2.56 -11.28 -6.95
CA ALA A 112 2.07 -12.31 -6.05
C ALA A 112 3.21 -12.83 -5.16
N GLU A 113 4.38 -13.11 -5.75
CA GLU A 113 5.54 -13.58 -5.01
C GLU A 113 6.10 -12.51 -4.06
N THR A 114 6.09 -11.24 -4.50
CA THR A 114 6.39 -10.12 -3.61
C THR A 114 5.42 -10.04 -2.44
N HIS A 115 4.13 -10.29 -2.67
CA HIS A 115 3.12 -10.21 -1.62
C HIS A 115 3.36 -11.27 -0.55
N ARG A 116 3.78 -12.48 -0.95
CA ARG A 116 4.13 -13.58 -0.04
C ARG A 116 5.28 -13.20 0.88
N VAL A 117 6.36 -12.62 0.35
CA VAL A 117 7.57 -12.31 1.12
C VAL A 117 7.44 -11.02 1.95
N LEU A 118 6.52 -10.12 1.60
CA LEU A 118 6.32 -8.87 2.35
C LEU A 118 5.73 -9.15 3.73
N GLU A 119 6.31 -8.53 4.76
CA GLU A 119 5.78 -8.58 6.12
C GLU A 119 4.42 -7.86 6.24
N PRO A 120 3.58 -8.19 7.24
CA PRO A 120 2.37 -7.43 7.54
C PRO A 120 2.67 -5.94 7.76
N GLY A 121 2.09 -5.08 6.92
CA GLY A 121 2.34 -3.63 6.93
C GLY A 121 3.56 -3.18 6.11
N GLY A 122 4.27 -4.11 5.48
CA GLY A 122 5.33 -3.86 4.52
C GLY A 122 4.85 -3.09 3.29
N ARG A 123 5.79 -2.59 2.49
CA ARG A 123 5.48 -1.70 1.35
C ARG A 123 6.02 -2.23 0.04
N ALA A 124 5.21 -2.15 -1.00
CA ALA A 124 5.62 -2.32 -2.38
C ALA A 124 5.68 -0.95 -3.08
N VAL A 125 6.81 -0.66 -3.73
CA VAL A 125 7.01 0.57 -4.50
C VAL A 125 7.34 0.19 -5.94
N VAL A 126 6.39 0.43 -6.84
CA VAL A 126 6.51 0.09 -8.26
C VAL A 126 6.73 1.38 -9.05
N ASN A 127 7.92 1.52 -9.64
CA ASN A 127 8.27 2.62 -10.53
C ASN A 127 7.97 2.20 -11.97
N VAL A 128 6.97 2.84 -12.58
CA VAL A 128 6.54 2.57 -13.96
C VAL A 128 6.21 3.84 -14.69
N ALA A 129 6.28 3.78 -16.02
CA ALA A 129 5.81 4.83 -16.91
C ALA A 129 4.61 4.32 -17.72
N ASN A 130 3.63 5.18 -17.95
CA ASN A 130 2.59 4.89 -18.94
C ASN A 130 3.20 4.86 -20.35
N LEU A 131 2.72 3.96 -21.19
CA LEU A 131 3.33 3.63 -22.47
C LEU A 131 2.49 4.15 -23.62
N GLY A 132 3.14 4.37 -24.76
CA GLY A 132 2.45 4.79 -25.98
C GLY A 132 1.81 6.18 -25.87
N ARG A 133 1.44 6.71 -27.03
CA ARG A 133 0.60 7.93 -27.14
C ARG A 133 -0.57 7.74 -28.11
N LYS A 134 -0.50 6.71 -28.96
CA LYS A 134 -1.46 6.38 -30.02
C LYS A 134 -1.37 4.87 -30.35
N PRO A 135 -2.00 3.97 -29.56
CA PRO A 135 -2.83 4.25 -28.39
C PRO A 135 -2.01 4.61 -27.15
N TYR A 136 -2.66 5.23 -26.17
CA TYR A 136 -2.11 5.43 -24.83
C TYR A 136 -2.41 4.21 -23.96
N VAL A 137 -1.40 3.69 -23.28
CA VAL A 137 -1.48 2.51 -22.42
C VAL A 137 -1.27 2.96 -20.97
N PRO A 138 -2.32 2.96 -20.12
CA PRO A 138 -2.25 3.38 -18.73
C PRO A 138 -1.64 2.29 -17.85
N LEU A 139 -0.37 1.93 -18.09
CA LEU A 139 0.32 0.84 -17.40
C LEU A 139 0.25 0.97 -15.87
N ALA A 140 0.42 2.19 -15.33
CA ALA A 140 0.32 2.42 -13.89
C ALA A 140 -1.06 2.01 -13.35
N SER A 141 -2.15 2.35 -14.07
CA SER A 141 -3.50 1.96 -13.67
C SER A 141 -3.74 0.45 -13.78
N LEU A 142 -3.21 -0.19 -14.83
CA LEU A 142 -3.31 -1.64 -15.00
C LEU A 142 -2.62 -2.39 -13.86
N ILE A 143 -1.44 -1.92 -13.44
CA ILE A 143 -0.71 -2.48 -12.31
C ILE A 143 -1.45 -2.22 -11.00
N THR A 144 -1.98 -1.01 -10.77
CA THR A 144 -2.78 -0.71 -9.58
C THR A 144 -3.94 -1.67 -9.44
N VAL A 145 -4.76 -1.85 -10.49
CA VAL A 145 -5.90 -2.78 -10.47
C VAL A 145 -5.45 -4.22 -10.23
N MET A 146 -4.35 -4.65 -10.86
CA MET A 146 -3.81 -5.99 -10.65
C MET A 146 -3.40 -6.21 -9.19
N MET A 147 -2.69 -5.26 -8.60
CA MET A 147 -2.21 -5.37 -7.22
C MET A 147 -3.36 -5.27 -6.22
N THR A 148 -4.30 -4.34 -6.38
CA THR A 148 -5.38 -4.14 -5.40
C THR A 148 -6.50 -5.18 -5.51
N GLU A 149 -7.02 -5.40 -6.72
CA GLU A 149 -8.22 -6.22 -6.90
C GLU A 149 -7.94 -7.72 -6.95
N ARG A 150 -6.71 -8.12 -7.33
CA ARG A 150 -6.36 -9.55 -7.51
C ARG A 150 -5.39 -10.09 -6.47
N LEU A 151 -4.51 -9.25 -5.94
CA LEU A 151 -3.39 -9.69 -5.10
C LEU A 151 -3.49 -9.21 -3.64
N GLY A 152 -4.49 -8.40 -3.29
CA GLY A 152 -4.74 -8.00 -1.90
C GLY A 152 -3.89 -6.83 -1.39
N TYR A 153 -3.20 -6.10 -2.27
CA TYR A 153 -2.48 -4.89 -1.87
C TYR A 153 -3.44 -3.73 -1.60
N PHE A 154 -3.00 -2.79 -0.77
CA PHE A 154 -3.68 -1.51 -0.57
C PHE A 154 -2.92 -0.36 -1.22
N MET A 155 -3.62 0.42 -2.04
CA MET A 155 -3.04 1.62 -2.63
C MET A 155 -2.80 2.69 -1.56
N ARG A 156 -1.53 2.99 -1.26
CA ARG A 156 -1.18 4.03 -0.28
C ARG A 156 -1.21 5.43 -0.87
N GLY A 157 -0.90 5.57 -2.15
CA GLY A 157 -0.78 6.84 -2.84
C GLY A 157 0.15 6.74 -4.05
N GLU A 158 0.14 7.77 -4.89
CA GLU A 158 0.93 7.83 -6.12
C GLU A 158 2.01 8.92 -6.00
N VAL A 159 3.23 8.60 -6.45
CA VAL A 159 4.35 9.54 -6.49
C VAL A 159 4.67 9.87 -7.94
N ILE A 160 4.51 11.14 -8.32
CA ILE A 160 4.82 11.61 -9.67
C ILE A 160 6.30 12.03 -9.75
N TRP A 161 7.11 11.20 -10.40
CA TRP A 161 8.50 11.54 -10.68
C TRP A 161 8.61 12.44 -11.92
N ARG A 162 8.65 13.77 -11.69
CA ARG A 162 8.90 14.75 -12.76
C ARG A 162 10.40 14.84 -13.08
N LYS A 163 10.85 14.07 -14.07
CA LYS A 163 12.23 14.17 -14.59
C LYS A 163 12.45 15.53 -15.24
N SER A 164 13.55 16.20 -14.93
CA SER A 164 14.02 17.35 -15.70
C SER A 164 14.37 16.90 -17.12
N ARG A 165 14.35 17.82 -18.09
CA ARG A 165 14.92 17.53 -19.42
C ARG A 165 16.40 17.16 -19.20
N GLY A 166 16.83 16.02 -19.74
CA GLY A 166 18.25 15.75 -19.91
C GLY A 166 18.86 16.86 -20.75
N MET A 167 20.05 17.35 -20.36
CA MET A 167 20.87 18.17 -21.25
C MET A 167 21.15 17.41 -22.55
#